data_AF-A0A920MF13-F1
#
_entry.id   AF-A0A920MF13-F1
#
_cell.length_a   1.000
_cell.length_b   1.000
_cell.length_c   1.000
_cell.angle_alpha   90.00
_cell.angle_beta   90.00
_cell.angle_gamma   90.00
#
_symmetry.space_group_name_H-M   'P 1'
#
loop_
_entity.id
_entity.type
_entity.pdbx_description
1 polymer ?
#
loop_
_entity_poly.entity_id
_entity_poly.type
_entity_poly.pdbx_seq_one_letter_code
_entity_poly.pdbx_strand_id
1 'polypeptide(L)'
;MQARTPAMTAMTAISLNALSDNRFLLGLGPSGPQVVEGWYGQAYGRPLTRTKEYISIIRKIIPREEPLQFEGHHYQIPFKGGGSTGLGKPLKSILHSTADLKIYTASITPAGLRCAGEVSDGFFLFG
;
A
#
# COMPACT_ATOMS: atom_id res chain seq x y z
N MET A 1 1.59 1.15 5.16
CA MET A 1 1.86 2.55 5.57
C MET A 1 0.91 2.99 6.65
N GLN A 2 1.34 3.98 7.42
CA GLN A 2 0.71 4.46 8.65
C GLN A 2 -0.15 5.71 8.42
N ALA A 3 0.23 6.56 7.46
CA ALA A 3 -0.48 7.81 7.16
C ALA A 3 -1.79 7.60 6.37
N ARG A 4 -1.80 6.67 5.41
CA ARG A 4 -2.96 6.39 4.54
C ARG A 4 -3.20 4.90 4.44
N THR A 5 -4.48 4.51 4.41
CA THR A 5 -4.88 3.11 4.15
C THR A 5 -4.46 2.70 2.73
N PRO A 6 -4.20 1.39 2.47
CA PRO A 6 -3.80 0.94 1.14
C PRO A 6 -4.88 1.22 0.09
N ALA A 7 -6.16 1.12 0.46
CA ALA A 7 -7.27 1.45 -0.43
C ALA A 7 -7.33 2.92 -0.82
N MET A 8 -7.11 3.84 0.13
CA MET A 8 -7.03 5.28 -0.16
C MET A 8 -5.89 5.57 -1.13
N THR A 9 -4.70 5.04 -0.86
CA THR A 9 -3.53 5.23 -1.73
C THR A 9 -3.76 4.66 -3.12
N ALA A 10 -4.35 3.47 -3.24
CA ALA A 10 -4.68 2.89 -4.55
C ALA A 10 -5.63 3.79 -5.34
N MET A 11 -6.73 4.25 -4.74
CA MET A 11 -7.68 5.14 -5.42
C MET A 11 -7.04 6.48 -5.82
N THR A 12 -6.21 7.07 -4.95
CA THR A 12 -5.45 8.28 -5.28
C THR A 12 -4.49 8.04 -6.45
N ALA A 13 -3.77 6.93 -6.44
CA ALA A 13 -2.83 6.57 -7.50
C ALA A 13 -3.54 6.38 -8.84
N ILE A 14 -4.70 5.71 -8.87
CA ILE A 14 -5.53 5.55 -10.07
C ILE A 14 -5.95 6.92 -10.62
N SER A 15 -6.45 7.82 -9.77
CA SER A 15 -6.86 9.15 -10.18
C SER A 15 -5.70 9.98 -10.75
N LEU A 16 -4.55 9.97 -10.07
CA LEU A 16 -3.36 10.70 -10.54
C LEU A 16 -2.82 10.10 -11.84
N ASN A 17 -2.84 8.78 -11.98
CA ASN A 17 -2.43 8.11 -13.21
C ASN A 17 -3.29 8.54 -14.39
N ALA A 18 -4.62 8.56 -14.22
CA ALA A 18 -5.54 9.05 -15.24
C ALA A 18 -5.33 10.54 -15.59
N LEU A 19 -5.20 11.40 -14.60
CA LEU A 19 -4.98 12.85 -14.81
C LEU A 19 -3.63 13.15 -15.47
N SER A 20 -2.64 12.29 -15.28
CA SER A 20 -1.30 12.45 -15.82
C SER A 20 -1.12 11.84 -17.22
N ASP A 21 -2.15 11.21 -17.78
CA ASP A 21 -2.06 10.37 -18.98
C ASP A 21 -1.03 9.23 -18.84
N ASN A 22 -1.18 8.44 -17.78
CA ASN A 22 -0.34 7.28 -17.44
C ASN A 22 1.14 7.59 -17.12
N ARG A 23 1.46 8.83 -16.73
CA ARG A 23 2.84 9.25 -16.39
C ARG A 23 3.15 9.24 -14.89
N PHE A 24 2.16 8.88 -14.06
CA PHE A 24 2.32 8.85 -12.61
C PHE A 24 3.06 7.60 -12.14
N LEU A 25 4.06 7.78 -11.26
CA LEU A 25 4.77 6.69 -10.60
C LEU A 25 4.47 6.71 -9.09
N LEU A 26 4.08 5.57 -8.53
CA LEU A 26 3.74 5.47 -7.11
C LEU A 26 4.98 5.14 -6.26
N GLY A 27 5.59 6.16 -5.68
CA GLY A 27 6.69 6.01 -4.71
C GLY A 27 6.18 5.69 -3.30
N LEU A 28 6.72 4.64 -2.67
CA LEU A 28 6.29 4.15 -1.36
C LEU A 28 7.46 3.94 -0.38
N GLY A 29 7.31 4.41 0.87
CA GLY A 29 8.29 4.19 1.94
C GLY A 29 7.65 4.08 3.33
N PRO A 30 8.18 3.22 4.23
CA PRO A 30 7.58 2.94 5.55
C PRO A 30 7.68 4.08 6.58
N SER A 31 8.44 5.15 6.27
CA SER A 31 8.85 6.21 7.20
C SER A 31 9.64 5.69 8.42
N GLY A 32 10.32 6.57 9.15
CA GLY A 32 11.02 6.23 10.40
C GLY A 32 10.11 6.32 11.64
N PRO A 33 10.52 5.77 12.80
CA PRO A 33 9.70 5.74 14.01
C PRO A 33 9.30 7.14 14.49
N GLN A 34 10.19 8.13 14.40
CA GLN A 34 9.90 9.52 14.78
C GLN A 34 8.69 10.10 14.03
N VAL A 35 8.62 9.89 12.72
CA VAL A 35 7.49 10.36 11.90
C VAL A 35 6.25 9.50 12.18
N VAL A 36 6.42 8.19 12.29
CA VAL A 36 5.29 7.26 12.46
C VAL A 36 4.58 7.46 13.80
N GLU A 37 5.34 7.55 14.88
CA GLU A 37 4.78 7.69 16.22
C GLU A 37 4.44 9.15 16.53
N GLY A 38 5.27 10.10 16.08
CA GLY A 38 5.06 11.53 16.33
C GLY A 38 3.95 12.17 15.48
N TRP A 39 3.98 11.98 14.15
CA TRP A 39 3.02 12.62 13.24
C TRP A 39 1.75 11.80 13.04
N TYR A 40 1.88 10.48 12.87
CA TYR A 40 0.73 9.63 12.55
C TYR A 40 0.07 9.02 13.79
N GLY A 41 0.72 9.09 14.96
CA GLY A 41 0.19 8.51 16.20
C GLY A 41 -0.04 7.00 16.11
N GLN A 42 0.75 6.30 15.27
CA GLN A 42 0.64 4.86 15.05
C GLN A 42 1.88 4.14 15.56
N ALA A 43 1.72 2.90 16.02
CA ALA A 43 2.86 2.08 16.41
C ALA A 43 3.79 1.79 15.21
N TYR A 44 5.10 1.95 15.42
CA TYR A 44 6.10 1.68 14.38
C TYR A 44 6.06 0.21 13.91
N GLY A 45 6.17 -0.74 14.85
CA GLY A 45 5.92 -2.17 14.62
C GLY A 45 6.86 -2.82 13.60
N ARG A 46 6.29 -3.57 12.64
CA ARG A 46 7.03 -4.33 11.61
C ARG A 46 6.95 -3.63 10.25
N PRO A 47 7.83 -2.63 9.96
CA PRO A 47 7.71 -1.78 8.77
C PRO A 47 7.84 -2.55 7.46
N LEU A 48 8.75 -3.53 7.35
CA LEU A 48 8.94 -4.30 6.12
C LEU A 48 7.75 -5.22 5.83
N THR A 49 7.24 -5.94 6.83
CA THR A 49 6.00 -6.73 6.70
C THR A 49 4.85 -5.84 6.25
N ARG A 50 4.71 -4.66 6.87
CA ARG A 50 3.68 -3.69 6.50
C ARG A 50 3.83 -3.23 5.06
N THR A 51 5.04 -2.96 4.58
CA THR A 51 5.30 -2.57 3.18
C THR A 51 4.87 -3.67 2.22
N LYS A 52 5.25 -4.93 2.47
CA LYS A 52 4.85 -6.07 1.64
C LYS A 52 3.34 -6.20 1.54
N GLU A 53 2.66 -6.25 2.68
CA GLU A 53 1.20 -6.36 2.73
C GLU A 53 0.50 -5.17 2.05
N TYR A 54 1.00 -3.96 2.28
CA TYR A 54 0.44 -2.75 1.70
C TYR A 54 0.50 -2.76 0.17
N ILE A 55 1.65 -3.13 -0.39
CA ILE A 55 1.83 -3.21 -1.84
C ILE A 55 0.99 -4.34 -2.42
N SER A 56 0.93 -5.50 -1.76
CA SER A 56 0.06 -6.61 -2.18
C SER A 56 -1.41 -6.19 -2.25
N ILE A 57 -1.90 -5.42 -1.29
CA ILE A 57 -3.27 -4.89 -1.32
C ILE A 57 -3.46 -3.93 -2.48
N ILE A 58 -2.54 -2.99 -2.70
CA ILE A 58 -2.63 -2.06 -3.84
C ILE A 58 -2.67 -2.81 -5.17
N ARG A 59 -1.80 -3.83 -5.33
CA ARG A 59 -1.75 -4.68 -6.53
C ARG A 59 -3.01 -5.52 -6.73
N LYS A 60 -3.80 -5.79 -5.69
CA LYS A 60 -5.13 -6.40 -5.83
C LYS A 60 -6.21 -5.38 -6.24
N ILE A 61 -6.13 -4.15 -5.73
CA ILE A 61 -7.15 -3.12 -5.97
C ILE A 61 -7.10 -2.57 -7.40
N ILE A 62 -5.90 -2.30 -7.91
CA ILE A 62 -5.68 -1.64 -9.22
C ILE A 62 -6.28 -2.43 -10.40
N PRO A 63 -5.94 -3.72 -10.61
CA PRO A 63 -6.48 -4.49 -11.73
C PRO A 63 -7.96 -4.83 -11.51
N ARG A 64 -8.43 -4.81 -10.26
CA ARG A 64 -9.85 -4.95 -9.90
C ARG A 64 -10.45 -6.25 -10.47
N GLU A 65 -9.69 -7.34 -10.51
CA GLU A 65 -10.16 -8.65 -11.01
C GLU A 65 -11.24 -9.22 -10.08
N GLU A 66 -10.95 -9.26 -8.78
CA GLU A 66 -11.83 -9.78 -7.73
C GLU A 66 -12.14 -8.73 -6.65
N PRO A 67 -13.21 -8.90 -5.85
CA PRO A 67 -13.41 -8.14 -4.62
C PRO A 67 -12.22 -8.29 -3.66
N LEU A 68 -11.75 -7.18 -3.10
CA LEU A 68 -10.58 -7.15 -2.24
C LEU A 68 -10.80 -7.98 -0.97
N GLN A 69 -9.93 -8.97 -0.80
CA GLN A 69 -9.75 -9.73 0.43
C GLN A 69 -8.27 -9.82 0.77
N PHE A 70 -7.97 -9.65 2.06
CA PHE A 70 -6.61 -9.69 2.58
C PHE A 70 -6.60 -10.14 4.04
N GLU A 71 -5.78 -11.14 4.35
CA GLU A 71 -5.55 -11.62 5.71
C GLU A 71 -4.05 -11.59 5.95
N GLY A 72 -3.61 -10.60 6.73
CA GLY A 72 -2.21 -10.38 7.03
C GLY A 72 -2.00 -9.93 8.46
N HIS A 73 -0.75 -9.61 8.80
CA HIS A 73 -0.38 -9.21 10.14
C HIS A 73 -0.83 -7.78 10.48
N HIS A 74 -0.74 -6.84 9.52
CA HIS A 74 -1.18 -5.46 9.72
C HIS A 74 -2.57 -5.17 9.16
N TYR A 75 -3.00 -5.94 8.17
CA TYR A 75 -4.26 -5.67 7.48
C TYR A 75 -5.16 -6.91 7.49
N GLN A 76 -6.40 -6.70 7.93
CA GLN A 76 -7.50 -7.67 7.85
C GLN A 76 -8.64 -7.01 7.09
N ILE A 77 -8.90 -7.47 5.86
CA ILE A 77 -9.88 -6.91 4.94
C ILE A 77 -10.75 -8.04 4.37
N PRO A 78 -12.07 -8.06 4.61
CA PRO A 78 -12.84 -7.14 5.46
C PRO A 78 -12.43 -7.20 6.93
N PHE A 79 -12.70 -6.11 7.67
CA PHE A 79 -12.36 -6.01 9.09
C PHE A 79 -13.21 -6.96 9.95
N LYS A 80 -12.53 -7.83 10.70
CA LYS A 80 -13.14 -8.84 11.58
C LYS A 80 -12.80 -8.63 13.07
N GLY A 81 -12.16 -7.50 13.41
CA GLY A 81 -11.71 -7.22 14.78
C GLY A 81 -12.81 -6.71 15.70
N GLY A 82 -12.46 -6.48 16.97
CA GLY A 82 -13.36 -5.89 17.96
C GLY A 82 -13.93 -4.55 17.49
N GLY A 83 -15.22 -4.31 17.75
CA GLY A 83 -15.94 -3.13 17.26
C GLY A 83 -16.44 -3.24 15.81
N SER A 84 -16.28 -4.38 15.15
CA SER A 84 -16.92 -4.63 13.85
C SER A 84 -18.45 -4.73 13.99
N THR A 85 -19.18 -4.13 13.06
CA THR A 85 -20.64 -4.27 12.95
C THR A 85 -21.07 -5.60 12.32
N GLY A 86 -20.12 -6.38 11.79
CA GLY A 86 -20.39 -7.63 11.06
C GLY A 86 -20.85 -7.43 9.60
N LEU A 87 -21.06 -6.19 9.15
CA LEU A 87 -21.52 -5.88 7.79
C LEU A 87 -20.40 -5.76 6.75
N GLY A 88 -19.15 -5.87 7.18
CA GLY A 88 -17.98 -5.78 6.30
C GLY A 88 -17.99 -6.91 5.27
N LYS A 89 -17.98 -6.54 3.98
CA LYS A 89 -17.90 -7.49 2.87
C LYS A 89 -16.79 -7.11 1.89
N PRO A 90 -16.26 -8.04 1.10
CA PRO A 90 -15.28 -7.73 0.06
C PRO A 90 -15.87 -6.75 -0.97
N LEU A 91 -15.09 -5.74 -1.36
CA LEU A 91 -15.52 -4.70 -2.30
C LEU A 91 -14.49 -4.50 -3.41
N LYS A 92 -14.94 -3.97 -4.55
CA LYS A 92 -14.09 -3.58 -5.68
C LYS A 92 -14.04 -2.05 -5.77
N SER A 93 -12.87 -1.47 -6.04
CA SER A 93 -12.74 -0.03 -6.35
C SER A 93 -13.67 0.32 -7.50
N ILE A 94 -14.48 1.37 -7.43
CA ILE A 94 -15.32 1.80 -8.56
C ILE A 94 -14.53 2.44 -9.72
N LEU A 95 -13.33 2.97 -9.42
CA LEU A 95 -12.44 3.57 -10.39
C LEU A 95 -11.79 2.49 -11.27
N HIS A 96 -11.58 2.83 -12.53
CA HIS A 96 -10.87 1.99 -13.50
C HIS A 96 -9.50 2.59 -13.78
N SER A 97 -8.48 1.74 -13.87
CA SER A 97 -7.12 2.12 -14.18
C SER A 97 -6.61 1.29 -15.34
N THR A 98 -5.62 1.81 -16.07
CA THR A 98 -4.70 0.97 -16.81
C THR A 98 -3.92 0.12 -15.80
N ALA A 99 -3.74 -1.17 -16.09
CA ALA A 99 -3.15 -2.12 -15.14
C ALA A 99 -1.64 -1.92 -14.91
N ASP A 100 -1.00 -0.99 -15.63
CA ASP A 100 0.46 -0.82 -15.65
C ASP A 100 1.02 0.24 -14.68
N LEU A 101 0.27 0.57 -13.62
CA LEU A 101 0.72 1.55 -12.62
C LEU A 101 1.95 1.03 -11.88
N LYS A 102 3.10 1.67 -12.11
CA LYS A 102 4.38 1.28 -11.51
C LYS A 102 4.50 1.75 -10.06
N ILE A 103 4.96 0.83 -9.21
CA ILE A 103 5.18 1.04 -7.79
C ILE A 103 6.68 0.95 -7.52
N TYR A 104 7.24 2.02 -6.96
CA TYR A 104 8.64 2.10 -6.55
C TYR A 104 8.76 2.23 -5.05
N THR A 105 9.85 1.74 -4.48
CA THR A 105 10.15 1.94 -3.06
C THR A 105 11.44 2.73 -2.85
N ALA A 106 11.59 3.37 -1.69
CA ALA A 106 12.87 3.95 -1.27
C ALA A 106 13.50 3.04 -0.19
N SER A 107 14.73 2.60 -0.40
CA SER A 107 15.43 1.70 0.53
C SER A 107 16.94 1.79 0.39
N ILE A 108 17.63 1.73 1.53
CA ILE A 108 19.10 1.71 1.61
C ILE A 108 19.66 0.53 2.40
N THR A 109 18.83 -0.10 3.24
CA THR A 109 19.28 -1.23 4.06
C THR A 109 19.20 -2.52 3.26
N PRO A 110 20.07 -3.51 3.49
CA PRO A 110 20.00 -4.80 2.80
C PRO A 110 18.62 -5.48 2.90
N ALA A 111 17.95 -5.38 4.05
CA ALA A 111 16.61 -5.92 4.24
C ALA A 111 15.54 -5.12 3.48
N GLY A 112 15.67 -3.79 3.42
CA GLY A 112 14.80 -2.93 2.62
C GLY A 112 14.95 -3.20 1.13
N LEU A 113 16.19 -3.34 0.63
CA LEU A 113 16.48 -3.67 -0.76
C LEU A 113 15.93 -5.05 -1.15
N ARG A 114 16.08 -6.06 -0.29
CA ARG A 114 15.43 -7.37 -0.50
C ARG A 114 13.91 -7.24 -0.57
N CYS A 115 13.31 -6.54 0.38
CA CYS A 115 11.88 -6.28 0.37
C CYS A 115 11.44 -5.58 -0.92
N ALA A 116 12.16 -4.57 -1.38
CA ALA A 116 11.88 -3.84 -2.61
C ALA A 116 11.90 -4.77 -3.83
N GLY A 117 12.94 -5.60 -3.96
CA GLY A 117 13.05 -6.57 -5.04
C GLY A 117 11.94 -7.62 -5.06
N GLU A 118 11.32 -7.92 -3.91
CA GLU A 118 10.21 -8.87 -3.84
C GLU A 118 8.86 -8.29 -4.29
N VAL A 119 8.58 -7.00 -4.03
CA VAL A 119 7.19 -6.48 -4.16
C VAL A 119 7.02 -5.27 -5.07
N SER A 120 8.09 -4.55 -5.40
CA SER A 120 8.04 -3.31 -6.19
C SER A 120 8.63 -3.48 -7.58
N ASP A 121 8.27 -2.60 -8.50
CA ASP A 121 8.80 -2.57 -9.88
C ASP A 121 10.21 -1.96 -9.95
N GLY A 122 10.68 -1.38 -8.85
CA GLY A 122 12.03 -0.86 -8.69
C GLY A 122 12.20 -0.11 -7.37
N PHE A 123 13.40 0.41 -7.14
CA PHE A 123 13.68 1.23 -5.96
C PHE A 123 14.59 2.41 -6.28
N PHE A 124 14.47 3.45 -5.46
CA PHE A 124 15.39 4.58 -5.44
C PHE A 124 16.31 4.45 -4.23
N LEU A 125 17.61 4.62 -4.47
CA LEU A 125 18.59 4.86 -3.41
C LEU A 125 18.45 6.31 -2.97
N PHE A 126 18.50 6.56 -1.67
CA PHE A 126 18.49 7.90 -1.10
C PHE A 126 19.62 7.99 -0.08
N GLY A 127 20.59 8.87 -0.33
CA GLY A 127 21.77 9.10 0.51
C GLY A 127 21.87 10.57 0.88
#